data_AF-A0A430Q2K2-F1
#
_entry.id   AF-A0A430Q2K2-F1
#
_cell.length_a   1.000
_cell.length_b   1.000
_cell.length_c   1.000
_cell.angle_alpha   90.00
_cell.angle_beta   90.00
_cell.angle_gamma   90.00
#
_symmetry.space_group_name_H-M   'P 1'
#
loop_
_entity.id
_entity.type
_entity.pdbx_description
1 polymer ?
#
loop_
_entity_poly.entity_id
_entity_poly.type
_entity_poly.pdbx_seq_one_letter_code
_entity_poly.pdbx_strand_id
1 'polypeptide(L)'
;MSLKKALEIIYSQPCYHGYELVTRKQCDIAKWQTLINEVRTTSCEGKIHRYLSEILVGYVAVTDVQSCALYRELMSIYPNAKVR
;
A
#
# COMPACT_ATOMS: atom_id res chain seq x y z
N MET A 1 9.86 -10.92 -1.55
CA MET A 1 9.00 -12.02 -2.06
C MET A 1 8.58 -13.02 -1.00
N SER A 2 9.46 -13.54 -0.12
CA SER A 2 9.10 -14.61 0.82
C SER A 2 7.93 -14.26 1.76
N LEU A 3 7.91 -13.05 2.34
CA LEU A 3 6.81 -12.62 3.22
C LEU A 3 5.48 -12.44 2.47
N LYS A 4 5.47 -11.75 1.32
CA LYS A 4 4.29 -11.64 0.43
C LYS A 4 3.66 -13.01 0.20
N LYS A 5 4.48 -13.99 -0.19
CA LYS A 5 3.99 -15.33 -0.51
C LYS A 5 3.44 -16.06 0.72
N ALA A 6 4.09 -15.92 1.87
CA ALA A 6 3.60 -16.49 3.12
C ALA A 6 2.23 -15.91 3.51
N LEU A 7 2.05 -14.59 3.40
CA LEU A 7 0.78 -13.92 3.69
C LEU A 7 -0.33 -14.37 2.73
N GLU A 8 -0.03 -14.50 1.44
CA GLU A 8 -0.98 -15.02 0.45
C GLU A 8 -1.44 -16.45 0.76
N ILE A 9 -0.53 -17.31 1.24
CA ILE A 9 -0.87 -18.68 1.64
C ILE A 9 -1.77 -18.68 2.88
N ILE A 10 -1.41 -17.91 3.92
CA ILE A 10 -2.13 -17.88 5.20
C ILE A 10 -3.55 -17.32 5.02
N TYR A 11 -3.69 -16.23 4.27
CA TYR A 11 -4.95 -15.51 4.15
C TYR A 11 -5.76 -15.89 2.91
N SER A 12 -5.20 -16.68 1.99
CA SER A 12 -5.82 -17.02 0.70
C SER A 12 -6.31 -15.79 -0.08
N GLN A 13 -5.60 -14.66 0.08
CA GLN A 13 -5.92 -13.35 -0.48
C GLN A 13 -4.63 -12.65 -0.93
N PRO A 14 -4.70 -11.74 -1.92
CA PRO A 14 -3.49 -11.15 -2.49
C PRO A 14 -2.79 -10.21 -1.50
N CYS A 15 -1.46 -10.26 -1.49
CA CYS A 15 -0.62 -9.32 -0.76
C CYS A 15 0.06 -8.37 -1.74
N TYR A 16 -0.12 -7.06 -1.55
CA TYR A 16 0.46 -6.03 -2.40
C TYR A 16 1.98 -5.97 -2.22
N HIS A 17 2.69 -5.76 -3.32
CA HIS A 17 4.13 -5.53 -3.35
C HIS A 17 4.48 -4.72 -4.58
N GLY A 18 5.48 -3.85 -4.54
CA GLY A 18 5.86 -2.97 -5.63
C GLY A 18 6.26 -3.67 -6.94
N TYR A 19 6.39 -4.99 -6.93
CA TYR A 19 6.56 -5.80 -8.15
C TYR A 19 5.25 -5.90 -8.94
N GLU A 20 4.10 -5.83 -8.26
CA GLU A 20 2.76 -5.73 -8.87
C GLU A 20 2.70 -4.51 -9.80
N LEU A 21 3.34 -3.39 -9.45
CA LEU A 21 3.37 -2.17 -10.29
C LEU A 21 4.00 -2.40 -11.65
N VAL A 22 5.08 -3.19 -11.70
CA VAL A 22 5.81 -3.45 -12.95
C VAL A 22 5.08 -4.49 -13.80
N THR A 23 4.46 -5.49 -13.17
CA THR A 23 3.96 -6.67 -13.87
C THR A 23 2.47 -6.70 -14.16
N ARG A 24 1.64 -6.01 -13.36
CA ARG A 24 0.18 -6.17 -13.39
C ARG A 24 -0.60 -4.87 -13.17
N LYS A 25 -0.01 -3.89 -12.50
CA LYS A 25 -0.66 -2.68 -11.99
C LYS A 25 0.06 -1.40 -12.42
N GLN A 26 0.51 -1.36 -13.67
CA GLN A 26 1.23 -0.21 -14.23
C GLN A 26 0.40 1.08 -14.18
N CYS A 27 -0.94 0.97 -14.25
CA CYS A 27 -1.84 2.10 -14.08
C CYS A 27 -1.80 2.74 -12.68
N ASP A 28 -1.35 2.00 -11.66
CA ASP A 28 -1.23 2.53 -10.30
C ASP A 28 0.08 3.31 -10.11
N ILE A 29 1.04 3.26 -11.05
CA ILE A 29 2.28 4.06 -10.99
C ILE A 29 1.95 5.56 -10.88
N ALA A 30 1.01 6.05 -11.70
CA ALA A 30 0.59 7.44 -11.65
C ALA A 30 -0.05 7.80 -10.30
N LYS A 31 -0.85 6.89 -9.71
CA LYS A 31 -1.47 7.09 -8.40
C LYS A 31 -0.43 7.18 -7.28
N TRP A 32 0.57 6.28 -7.29
CA TRP A 32 1.69 6.35 -6.36
C TRP A 32 2.48 7.63 -6.50
N GLN A 33 2.72 8.10 -7.73
CA GLN A 33 3.39 9.38 -7.96
C GLN A 33 2.60 10.56 -7.39
N THR A 34 1.28 10.59 -7.60
CA THR A 34 0.39 11.60 -7.01
C THR A 34 0.40 11.54 -5.49
N LEU A 35 0.32 10.35 -4.91
CA LEU A 35 0.40 10.15 -3.45
C LEU A 35 1.72 10.68 -2.88
N ILE A 36 2.85 10.31 -3.46
CA ILE A 36 4.17 10.78 -3.03
C ILE A 36 4.27 12.31 -3.14
N ASN A 37 3.73 12.89 -4.20
CA ASN A 37 3.71 14.35 -4.36
C ASN A 37 2.84 15.02 -3.28
N GLU A 38 1.66 14.48 -2.96
CA GLU A 38 0.80 15.01 -1.90
C GLU A 38 1.49 14.94 -0.53
N VAL A 39 2.13 13.80 -0.21
CA VAL A 39 2.92 13.63 1.03
C VAL A 39 4.02 14.69 1.13
N ARG A 40 4.73 14.97 0.03
CA ARG A 40 5.84 15.94 0.00
C ARG A 40 5.43 17.40 0.04
N THR A 41 4.21 17.74 -0.38
CA THR A 41 3.82 19.15 -0.63
C THR A 41 2.85 19.67 0.40
N THR A 42 1.73 18.97 0.61
CA THR A 42 0.64 19.42 1.47
C THR A 42 0.55 18.62 2.76
N SER A 43 0.99 17.35 2.71
CA SER A 43 0.77 16.35 3.75
C SER A 43 -0.70 16.25 4.20
N CYS A 44 -1.64 16.43 3.27
CA CYS A 44 -3.07 16.37 3.57
C CYS A 44 -3.52 14.92 3.86
N GLU A 45 -3.69 14.60 5.14
CA GLU A 45 -3.99 13.25 5.64
C GLU A 45 -5.20 12.62 4.93
N GLY A 46 -6.32 13.35 4.81
CA GLY A 46 -7.53 12.83 4.17
C GLY A 46 -7.34 12.41 2.70
N LYS A 47 -6.53 13.15 1.93
CA LYS A 47 -6.19 12.76 0.55
C LYS A 47 -5.23 11.60 0.49
N ILE A 48 -4.21 11.61 1.36
CA ILE A 48 -3.23 10.51 1.47
C ILE A 48 -3.97 9.20 1.78
N HIS A 49 -4.89 9.23 2.75
CA HIS A 49 -5.72 8.09 3.12
C HIS A 49 -6.60 7.61 1.97
N ARG A 50 -7.19 8.54 1.21
CA ARG A 50 -7.99 8.20 0.03
C ARG A 50 -7.17 7.48 -1.03
N TYR A 51 -6.00 8.02 -1.39
CA TYR A 51 -5.13 7.41 -2.39
C TYR A 51 -4.61 6.03 -1.95
N LEU A 52 -4.18 5.90 -0.68
CA LEU A 52 -3.75 4.61 -0.13
C LEU A 52 -4.87 3.58 -0.19
N SER A 53 -6.09 3.96 0.21
CA SER A 53 -7.25 3.06 0.17
C SER A 53 -7.61 2.64 -1.27
N GLU A 54 -7.52 3.56 -2.23
CA GLU A 54 -7.78 3.29 -3.66
C GLU A 54 -6.74 2.33 -4.26
N ILE A 55 -5.46 2.46 -3.89
CA ILE A 55 -4.38 1.61 -4.40
C ILE A 55 -4.46 0.21 -3.79
N LEU A 56 -4.78 0.11 -2.50
CA LEU A 56 -4.72 -1.14 -1.73
C LEU A 56 -6.05 -1.89 -1.66
N VAL A 57 -7.09 -1.40 -2.33
CA VAL A 57 -8.39 -2.09 -2.37
C VAL A 57 -8.26 -3.53 -2.86
N GLY A 58 -8.84 -4.46 -2.10
CA GLY A 58 -8.83 -5.89 -2.40
C GLY A 58 -7.55 -6.64 -1.99
N TYR A 59 -6.58 -5.98 -1.37
CA TYR A 59 -5.40 -6.63 -0.80
C TYR A 59 -5.54 -6.81 0.71
N VAL A 60 -5.14 -7.98 1.20
CA VAL A 60 -5.21 -8.29 2.65
C VAL A 60 -4.00 -7.76 3.43
N ALA A 61 -2.89 -7.55 2.73
CA ALA A 61 -1.64 -7.07 3.29
C ALA A 61 -0.83 -6.33 2.24
N VAL A 62 0.13 -5.52 2.68
CA VAL A 62 1.06 -4.79 1.81
C VAL A 62 2.49 -4.97 2.34
N THR A 63 3.44 -5.22 1.43
CA THR A 63 4.86 -5.40 1.75
C THR A 63 5.73 -4.78 0.66
N ASP A 64 6.59 -3.83 0.99
CA ASP A 64 7.69 -3.28 0.17
C ASP A 64 8.23 -1.98 0.78
N VAL A 65 9.22 -1.37 0.14
CA VAL A 65 9.82 -0.10 0.56
C VAL A 65 8.81 1.05 0.61
N GLN A 66 7.84 1.08 -0.30
CA GLN A 66 6.87 2.17 -0.44
C GLN A 66 5.87 2.16 0.73
N SER A 67 5.33 0.99 1.04
CA SER A 67 4.43 0.78 2.17
C SER A 67 5.14 0.91 3.52
N CYS A 68 6.41 0.50 3.62
CA CYS A 68 7.21 0.75 4.81
C CYS A 68 7.36 2.24 5.10
N ALA A 69 7.46 3.11 4.09
CA ALA A 69 7.58 4.55 4.30
C ALA A 69 6.27 5.21 4.78
N LEU A 70 5.12 4.59 4.49
CA LEU A 70 3.78 5.11 4.81
C LEU A 70 3.06 4.28 5.90
N TYR A 71 3.81 3.58 6.74
CA TYR A 71 3.24 2.66 7.73
C TYR A 71 2.33 3.37 8.75
N ARG A 72 2.60 4.65 9.07
CA ARG A 72 1.82 5.41 10.06
C ARG A 72 0.44 5.76 9.52
N GLU A 73 0.40 6.20 8.28
CA GLU A 73 -0.83 6.49 7.53
C GLU A 73 -1.64 5.19 7.38
N LEU A 74 -0.97 4.07 7.04
CA LEU A 74 -1.62 2.77 6.98
C LEU A 74 -2.20 2.32 8.33
N MET A 75 -1.50 2.55 9.45
CA MET A 75 -2.03 2.26 10.79
C MET A 75 -3.22 3.15 11.17
N SER A 76 -3.26 4.38 10.68
CA SER A 76 -4.40 5.29 10.87
C SER A 76 -5.63 4.81 10.09
N ILE A 77 -5.45 4.38 8.83
CA ILE A 77 -6.53 3.88 7.96
C ILE A 77 -7.04 2.51 8.42
N TYR A 78 -6.13 1.62 8.84
CA TYR A 78 -6.43 0.24 9.20
C TYR A 78 -6.06 -0.02 10.68
N PRO A 79 -6.85 0.48 11.64
CA PRO A 79 -6.49 0.42 13.07
C PRO A 79 -6.37 -0.99 13.64
N ASN A 80 -7.00 -1.98 12.99
CA ASN A 80 -6.92 -3.38 13.37
C ASN A 80 -5.80 -4.16 12.65
N ALA A 81 -5.08 -3.51 11.72
CA ALA A 81 -3.96 -4.12 11.04
C ALA A 81 -2.76 -4.24 11.98
N LYS A 82 -2.00 -5.33 11.83
CA LYS A 82 -0.78 -5.55 12.59
C LYS A 82 0.44 -5.16 11.76
N VAL A 83 1.39 -4.48 12.39
CA VAL A 83 2.69 -4.13 11.81
C VAL A 83 3.77 -4.98 12.46
N ARG A 84 4.74 -5.45 11.68
CA ARG A 84 5.84 -6.29 12.13
C ARG A 84 7.17 -5.79 11.57
#